data_AF-A0A2N6LCG2-F1
#
_entry.id   AF-A0A2N6LCG2-F1
#
_cell.length_a   1.000
_cell.length_b   1.000
_cell.length_c   1.000
_cell.angle_alpha   90.00
_cell.angle_beta   90.00
_cell.angle_gamma   90.00
#
_symmetry.space_group_name_H-M   'P 1'
#
loop_
_entity.id
_entity.type
_entity.pdbx_description
1 polymer ?
#
loop_
_entity_poly.entity_id
_entity_poly.type
_entity_poly.pdbx_seq_one_letter_code
_entity_poly.pdbx_strand_id
1 'polypeptide(L)' 'TGAPLVPLFNVRLPDDRHRVEILPPLRFEPSGDAQADYQRIMQALHDVLEGYVRRHPDQWLWLHDRWKSARKRLSGTL' A
#
# COMPACT_ATOMS: atom_id res chain seq x y z
N THR A 1 -2.59 -19.38 3.92
CA THR A 1 -3.66 -19.61 2.93
C THR A 1 -3.14 -19.81 1.51
N GLY A 2 -1.94 -19.31 1.16
CA GLY A 2 -1.39 -19.47 -0.20
C GLY A 2 -2.10 -18.63 -1.27
N ALA A 3 -3.00 -17.73 -0.86
CA ALA A 3 -3.73 -16.87 -1.78
C ALA A 3 -2.83 -15.78 -2.37
N PRO A 4 -3.03 -15.41 -3.64
CA PRO A 4 -2.25 -14.36 -4.30
C PRO A 4 -2.55 -12.98 -3.69
N LEU A 5 -1.51 -12.15 -3.57
CA LEU A 5 -1.65 -10.74 -3.19
C LEU A 5 -1.75 -9.89 -4.47
N VAL A 6 -2.94 -9.34 -4.74
CA VAL A 6 -3.24 -8.61 -5.97
C VAL A 6 -3.58 -7.16 -5.62
N PRO A 7 -2.69 -6.19 -5.91
CA PRO A 7 -3.01 -4.78 -5.71
C PRO A 7 -4.08 -4.31 -6.70
N LEU A 8 -4.97 -3.45 -6.21
CA LEU A 8 -6.03 -2.85 -6.99
C LEU A 8 -6.15 -1.38 -6.63
N PHE A 9 -6.35 -0.55 -7.66
CA PHE A 9 -6.58 0.89 -7.47
C PHE A 9 -7.82 1.31 -8.23
N ASN A 10 -8.61 2.17 -7.60
CA ASN A 10 -9.72 2.85 -8.25
C ASN A 10 -9.31 4.31 -8.46
N VAL A 11 -9.31 4.75 -9.72
CA VAL A 11 -8.96 6.11 -10.12
C VAL A 11 -10.20 6.77 -10.70
N ARG A 12 -10.59 7.90 -10.11
CA ARG A 12 -11.65 8.75 -10.64
C ARG A 12 -11.18 9.45 -11.90
N LEU A 13 -12.00 9.40 -12.93
CA LEU A 13 -11.83 10.05 -14.22
C LEU A 13 -12.77 11.26 -14.32
N PRO A 14 -12.59 12.13 -15.32
CA PRO A 14 -13.62 13.10 -15.69
C PRO A 14 -14.97 12.44 -15.98
N ASP A 15 -16.03 13.24 -15.90
CA ASP A 15 -17.42 12.84 -16.19
C ASP A 15 -17.97 11.77 -15.23
N ASP A 16 -17.52 11.80 -13.98
CA ASP A 16 -17.96 10.91 -12.89
C ASP A 16 -17.76 9.41 -13.15
N ARG A 17 -16.78 9.09 -13.99
CA ARG A 17 -16.38 7.71 -14.27
C ARG A 17 -15.23 7.28 -13.37
N HIS A 18 -15.07 5.97 -13.21
CA HIS A 18 -13.96 5.38 -12.47
C HIS A 18 -13.28 4.31 -13.31
N ARG A 19 -11.95 4.24 -13.22
CA ARG A 19 -11.15 3.16 -13.77
C ARG A 19 -10.66 2.31 -12.62
N VAL A 20 -10.92 1.01 -12.69
CA VAL A 20 -10.33 0.02 -11.80
C VAL A 20 -9.12 -0.57 -12.49
N GLU A 21 -7.96 -0.42 -11.87
CA GLU A 21 -6.70 -1.00 -12.31
C GLU A 21 -6.36 -2.16 -11.38
N ILE A 22 -6.36 -3.38 -11.94
CA ILE A 22 -5.96 -4.60 -11.25
C ILE A 22 -4.54 -4.91 -11.71
N LEU A 23 -3.59 -4.90 -10.78
CA LEU A 23 -2.20 -5.18 -11.12
C LEU A 23 -1.92 -6.68 -11.11
N PRO A 24 -0.80 -7.11 -11.74
CA PRO A 24 -0.33 -8.46 -11.57
C PRO A 24 -0.15 -8.81 -10.08
N PRO A 25 -0.36 -10.08 -9.68
CA PRO A 25 -0.08 -10.52 -8.32
C PRO A 25 1.38 -10.22 -7.93
N LEU A 26 1.60 -9.74 -6.70
CA LEU A 26 2.94 -9.70 -6.14
C LEU A 26 3.48 -11.12 -6.02
N ARG A 27 4.64 -11.33 -6.60
CA ARG A 27 5.40 -12.57 -6.47
C ARG A 27 6.42 -12.40 -5.36
N PHE A 28 6.43 -13.34 -4.43
CA PHE A 28 7.45 -13.43 -3.39
C PHE A 28 7.67 -14.89 -3.05
N GLU A 29 8.92 -15.25 -2.81
CA GLU A 29 9.29 -16.55 -2.26
C GLU A 29 9.48 -16.41 -0.74
N PRO A 30 8.82 -17.26 0.08
CA PRO A 30 9.04 -17.28 1.52
C PRO A 30 10.52 -17.54 1.84
N SER A 31 11.10 -16.72 2.71
CA SER A 31 12.50 -16.89 3.14
C SER A 31 12.66 -17.87 4.30
N GLY A 32 11.56 -18.20 4.98
CA GLY A 32 11.56 -18.96 6.23
C GLY A 32 11.61 -18.05 7.48
N ASP A 33 11.94 -16.77 7.33
CA ASP A 33 11.76 -15.75 8.36
C ASP A 33 10.48 -14.96 8.07
N ALA A 34 9.44 -15.27 8.83
CA ALA A 34 8.14 -14.63 8.69
C ALA A 34 8.24 -13.10 8.85
N GLN A 35 9.04 -12.60 9.79
CA GLN A 35 9.13 -11.17 10.05
C GLN A 35 9.81 -10.43 8.89
N ALA A 36 10.90 -10.99 8.36
CA ALA A 36 11.57 -10.45 7.18
C ALA A 36 10.65 -10.47 5.95
N ASP A 37 9.89 -11.55 5.76
CA ASP A 37 8.93 -11.69 4.68
C ASP A 37 7.82 -10.64 4.78
N TYR A 38 7.27 -10.42 5.98
CA TYR A 38 6.28 -9.38 6.20
C TYR A 38 6.81 -8.00 5.81
N GLN A 39 8.02 -7.62 6.26
CA GLN A 39 8.59 -6.31 5.93
C GLN A 39 8.77 -6.15 4.41
N ARG A 40 9.32 -7.17 3.75
CA ARG A 40 9.59 -7.14 2.30
C ARG A 40 8.30 -7.04 1.48
N ILE A 41 7.28 -7.84 1.81
CA ILE A 41 5.98 -7.81 1.13
C ILE A 41 5.30 -6.46 1.35
N MET A 42 5.28 -5.97 2.59
CA MET A 42 4.66 -4.69 2.90
C MET A 42 5.38 -3.52 2.24
N GLN A 43 6.72 -3.55 2.15
CA GLN A 43 7.46 -2.51 1.43
C GLN A 43 7.07 -2.49 -0.05
N ALA A 44 7.07 -3.64 -0.73
CA ALA A 44 6.68 -3.73 -2.14
C ALA A 44 5.25 -3.24 -2.40
N LEU A 45 4.30 -3.55 -1.50
CA LEU A 45 2.93 -3.01 -1.57
C LEU A 45 2.89 -1.49 -1.40
N HIS A 46 3.66 -0.94 -0.46
CA HIS A 46 3.73 0.50 -0.24
C HIS A 46 4.42 1.24 -1.38
N ASP A 47 5.43 0.66 -2.04
CA ASP A 47 6.09 1.26 -3.20
C ASP A 47 5.10 1.44 -4.36
N VAL A 48 4.25 0.43 -4.61
CA VAL A 48 3.18 0.52 -5.60
C VAL A 48 2.17 1.59 -5.19
N LEU A 49 1.70 1.56 -3.94
CA LEU A 49 0.75 2.55 -3.41
C LEU A 49 1.28 3.98 -3.54
N GLU A 50 2.53 4.23 -3.16
CA GLU A 50 3.20 5.52 -3.25
C GLU A 50 3.21 6.04 -4.70
N GLY A 51 3.45 5.15 -5.67
CA GLY A 51 3.34 5.47 -7.09
C GLY A 51 1.95 5.99 -7.49
N TYR A 52 0.88 5.36 -7.01
CA TYR A 52 -0.49 5.80 -7.28
C TYR A 52 -0.85 7.09 -6.56
N VAL A 53 -0.49 7.21 -5.28
CA VAL A 53 -0.73 8.44 -4.50
C VAL A 53 -0.01 9.63 -5.14
N ARG A 54 1.22 9.45 -5.64
CA ARG A 54 1.94 10.53 -6.36
C ARG A 54 1.29 10.92 -7.68
N ARG A 55 0.69 9.97 -8.41
CA ARG A 55 0.01 10.24 -9.68
C ARG A 55 -1.36 10.90 -9.49
N HIS A 56 -2.06 10.57 -8.41
CA HIS A 56 -3.42 11.05 -8.12
C HIS A 56 -3.53 11.57 -6.66
N PRO A 57 -2.72 12.56 -6.26
CA PRO A 57 -2.62 12.97 -4.85
C PRO A 57 -3.93 13.59 -4.33
N ASP A 58 -4.71 14.22 -5.20
CA ASP A 58 -6.02 14.80 -4.91
C ASP A 58 -7.10 13.76 -4.61
N GLN A 59 -6.92 12.52 -5.10
CA GLN A 59 -7.88 11.42 -4.92
C GLN A 59 -7.57 10.56 -3.71
N TRP A 60 -6.41 10.75 -3.06
CA TRP A 60 -6.08 10.03 -1.84
C TRP A 60 -6.85 10.61 -0.64
N LEU A 61 -7.42 9.74 0.18
CA LEU A 61 -8.14 10.14 1.39
C LEU A 61 -7.16 10.54 2.50
N TRP A 62 -6.72 11.81 2.50
CA TRP A 62 -5.81 12.40 3.50
C TRP A 62 -6.42 12.57 4.91
N LEU A 63 -7.63 12.07 5.13
CA LEU A 63 -8.37 12.19 6.40
C LEU A 63 -7.69 11.45 7.56
N HIS A 64 -6.92 10.41 7.26
CA HIS A 64 -6.26 9.61 8.29
C HIS A 64 -4.89 10.16 8.65
N ASP A 65 -4.62 10.29 9.95
CA ASP A 65 -3.27 10.50 10.47
C ASP A 65 -2.42 9.22 10.34
N ARG A 66 -2.00 8.96 9.11
CA ARG A 66 -1.34 7.72 8.69
C ARG A 66 -0.05 7.43 9.45
N TRP A 67 0.60 8.46 9.98
CA TRP A 67 1.93 8.39 10.60
C TRP A 67 1.89 8.46 12.14
N LYS A 68 0.70 8.47 12.76
CA LYS A 68 0.54 8.51 14.23
C LYS A 68 1.40 7.46 14.96
N SER A 69 1.38 6.21 14.48
CA SER A 69 2.14 5.11 15.10
C SER A 69 3.67 5.24 14.90
N ALA A 70 4.12 5.82 13.79
CA ALA A 70 5.52 6.11 13.57
C ALA A 70 6.01 7.21 14.52
N ARG A 71 5.24 8.30 14.65
CA ARG A 71 5.59 9.41 15.56
C ARG A 71 5.63 8.96 17.03
N LYS A 72 4.68 8.13 17.47
CA LYS A 72 4.70 7.55 18.84
C LYS A 72 5.95 6.72 19.12
N ARG A 73 6.37 5.90 18.15
CA ARG A 73 7.61 5.10 18.25
C ARG A 73 8.84 5.98 18.37
N LEU A 74 8.90 7.07 17.59
CA LEU A 74 10.02 8.01 17.61
C LEU A 74 10.05 8.90 18.86
N SER A 75 8.91 9.16 19.50
CA SER A 75 8.82 9.98 20.72
C SER A 75 9.09 9.22 22.02
N GLY A 76 9.44 7.92 21.96
CA GLY A 76 9.74 7.11 23.15
C GLY A 76 8.53 6.83 24.05
N THR A 77 7.31 7.14 23.59
CA THR A 77 6.06 6.88 24.34
C THR A 77 5.49 5.55 23.88
N LEU A 78 6.05 4.45 24.40
CA LEU A 78 5.44 3.11 24.35
C LEU A 78 4.54 2.92 25.56
#